data_AF-A0A172THE5-F1
#
_entry.id   AF-A0A172THE5-F1
#
_cell.length_a   1.000
_cell.length_b   1.000
_cell.length_c   1.000
_cell.angle_alpha   90.00
_cell.angle_beta   90.00
_cell.angle_gamma   90.00
#
_symmetry.space_group_name_H-M   'P 1'
#
loop_
_entity.id
_entity.type
_entity.pdbx_description
1 polymer ?
#
loop_
_entity_poly.entity_id
_entity_poly.type
_entity_poly.pdbx_seq_one_letter_code
_entity_poly.pdbx_strand_id
1 'polypeptide(L)'
;MGFMNEFKREMRNAIRDVDKEANKTWKVEFQGHLIEVVHQMKEEHLMIDGIVVDKHVRTSILSYLTPYSHLTGTLNLGDGQKHTVSVRLGGFSLKALKCRVKINQVTVLEDSRKLEFLPWNHKEKILPYIQHQIQTHGKIVDDRLPDDDYVYDENHPRQAAGLSDLILDHEPVPFLAKKLLKLFKKQIHHPSTKTRSATYEEILSEHIVNYREDLIECFKQAQLDETLVQREALWLLEHATHREVVKFALTVLGCTDSQIHMEILLQIGMHEEFTAYVVFIFVDEPNASNESIWELAQSVYGWGKLVAVEHLEATTPEIKQWLLTKGGDGLFMHKHFVFECALKGELARALYPEQISKELYDGAGHMIQALLDMLDPDPEIEEYLLEEAILFRYVGHARFHCRTIEDFHPLMSISTFLNSEKAWEGRSDDLWMQQERASIQQELQGFLDDPNCPVLAMEKV
;
A
#
# COMPACT_ATOMS: atom_id res chain seq x y z
N MET A 1 -12.56 11.60 13.03
CA MET A 1 -13.57 10.53 12.83
C MET A 1 -13.67 9.72 14.13
N GLY A 2 -14.83 9.16 14.47
CA GLY A 2 -15.08 8.71 15.85
C GLY A 2 -14.42 7.38 16.21
N PHE A 3 -13.71 7.34 17.34
CA PHE A 3 -13.19 6.16 18.05
C PHE A 3 -14.12 4.93 17.98
N MET A 4 -15.44 5.16 18.01
CA MET A 4 -16.45 4.10 17.94
C MET A 4 -16.47 3.33 16.60
N ASN A 5 -16.12 3.96 15.48
CA ASN A 5 -16.09 3.30 14.17
C ASN A 5 -14.83 2.44 14.02
N GLU A 6 -13.70 2.95 14.48
CA GLU A 6 -12.43 2.22 14.53
C GLU A 6 -12.53 0.99 15.44
N PHE A 7 -13.06 1.15 16.65
CA PHE A 7 -13.31 0.04 17.57
C PHE A 7 -14.23 -1.04 16.96
N LYS A 8 -15.25 -0.64 16.20
CA LYS A 8 -16.14 -1.59 15.48
C LYS A 8 -15.39 -2.38 14.41
N ARG A 9 -14.46 -1.74 13.68
CA ARG A 9 -13.64 -2.40 12.65
C ARG A 9 -12.67 -3.40 13.29
N GLU A 10 -11.94 -2.98 14.31
CA GLU A 10 -11.04 -3.87 15.06
C GLU A 10 -11.78 -5.08 15.63
N MET A 11 -12.95 -4.85 16.23
CA MET A 11 -13.78 -5.92 16.76
C MET A 11 -14.26 -6.87 15.65
N ARG A 12 -14.65 -6.35 14.48
CA ARG A 12 -15.03 -7.17 13.33
C ARG A 12 -13.87 -8.04 12.84
N ASN A 13 -12.68 -7.46 12.74
CA ASN A 13 -11.46 -8.16 12.32
C ASN A 13 -11.10 -9.28 13.31
N ALA A 14 -11.13 -8.98 14.62
CA ALA A 14 -10.91 -9.97 15.67
C ALA A 14 -11.93 -11.12 15.62
N ILE A 15 -13.21 -10.82 15.32
CA ILE A 15 -14.24 -11.86 15.15
C ILE A 15 -13.90 -12.77 13.97
N ARG A 16 -13.55 -12.18 12.81
CA ARG A 16 -13.26 -12.93 11.59
C ARG A 16 -12.09 -13.92 11.80
N ASP A 17 -11.09 -13.50 12.56
CA ASP A 17 -9.92 -14.33 12.86
C ASP A 17 -10.24 -15.51 13.77
N VAL A 18 -11.09 -15.28 14.77
CA VAL A 18 -11.49 -16.32 15.73
C VAL A 18 -12.46 -17.33 15.10
N ASP A 19 -13.34 -16.91 14.19
CA ASP A 19 -14.37 -17.78 13.57
C ASP A 19 -13.76 -19.01 12.87
N LYS A 20 -12.65 -18.80 12.14
CA LYS A 20 -11.97 -19.85 11.40
C LYS A 20 -11.28 -20.88 12.30
N GLU A 21 -10.85 -20.48 13.50
CA GLU A 21 -10.17 -21.35 14.46
C GLU A 21 -11.12 -22.06 15.44
N ALA A 22 -12.29 -21.48 15.70
CA ALA A 22 -13.20 -21.94 16.75
C ALA A 22 -14.08 -23.13 16.33
N ASN A 23 -14.29 -23.40 15.04
CA ASN A 23 -15.21 -24.46 14.62
C ASN A 23 -14.70 -25.87 14.99
N LYS A 24 -15.45 -26.59 15.82
CA LYS A 24 -15.08 -27.93 16.29
C LYS A 24 -16.29 -28.83 16.52
N THR A 25 -16.12 -30.11 16.22
CA THR A 25 -17.07 -31.16 16.58
C THR A 25 -16.38 -32.23 17.42
N TRP A 26 -16.99 -32.59 18.55
CA TRP A 26 -16.63 -33.79 19.32
C TRP A 26 -17.69 -34.85 19.10
N LYS A 27 -17.26 -36.11 18.98
CA LYS A 27 -18.14 -37.26 18.83
C LYS A 27 -17.79 -38.30 19.89
N VAL A 28 -18.80 -38.83 20.56
CA VAL A 28 -18.66 -39.85 21.59
C VAL A 28 -19.72 -40.92 21.33
N GLU A 29 -19.28 -42.16 21.14
CA GLU A 29 -20.17 -43.31 21.11
C GLU A 29 -20.36 -43.84 22.54
N PHE A 30 -21.61 -43.98 22.98
CA PHE A 30 -21.94 -44.52 24.28
C PHE A 30 -23.13 -45.48 24.18
N GLN A 31 -22.88 -46.76 24.44
CA GLN A 31 -23.90 -47.82 24.48
C GLN A 31 -24.84 -47.84 23.24
N GLY A 32 -24.26 -47.65 22.06
CA GLY A 32 -25.00 -47.67 20.78
C GLY A 32 -25.58 -46.31 20.35
N HIS A 33 -25.45 -45.27 21.17
CA HIS A 33 -25.86 -43.92 20.82
C HIS A 33 -24.65 -43.04 20.45
N LEU A 34 -24.85 -42.15 19.49
CA LEU A 34 -23.85 -41.16 19.08
C LEU A 34 -24.17 -39.80 19.70
N ILE A 35 -23.30 -39.31 20.56
CA ILE A 35 -23.39 -37.97 21.13
C ILE A 35 -22.41 -37.06 20.38
N GLU A 36 -22.93 -36.00 19.78
CA GLU A 36 -22.13 -35.01 19.07
C GLU A 36 -22.25 -33.64 19.74
N VAL A 37 -21.12 -32.99 19.96
CA VAL A 37 -21.06 -31.61 20.43
C VAL A 37 -20.47 -30.78 19.32
N VAL A 38 -21.25 -29.87 18.75
CA VAL A 38 -20.80 -28.96 17.69
C VAL A 38 -20.61 -27.59 18.31
N HIS A 39 -19.39 -27.09 18.30
CA HIS A 39 -19.06 -25.72 18.66
C HIS A 39 -18.78 -24.92 17.40
N GLN A 40 -19.54 -23.85 17.23
CA GLN A 40 -19.30 -22.79 16.27
C GLN A 40 -19.16 -21.47 17.02
N MET A 41 -18.69 -20.42 16.34
CA MET A 41 -18.45 -19.12 16.98
C MET A 41 -19.73 -18.45 17.49
N LYS A 42 -20.85 -18.62 16.79
CA LYS A 42 -22.13 -17.97 17.15
C LYS A 42 -23.05 -18.86 17.97
N GLU A 43 -22.86 -20.17 17.92
CA GLU A 43 -23.74 -21.13 18.57
C GLU A 43 -23.06 -22.47 18.84
N GLU A 44 -23.65 -23.22 19.76
CA GLU A 44 -23.26 -24.57 20.07
C GLU A 44 -24.47 -25.49 20.10
N HIS A 45 -24.29 -26.71 19.61
CA HIS A 45 -25.33 -27.73 19.54
C HIS A 45 -24.90 -28.98 20.27
N LEU A 46 -25.83 -29.58 21.00
CA LEU A 46 -25.75 -30.95 21.48
C LEU A 46 -26.68 -31.79 20.62
N MET A 47 -26.13 -32.82 19.99
CA MET A 47 -26.89 -33.78 19.18
C MET A 47 -26.76 -35.18 19.77
N ILE A 48 -27.86 -35.92 19.74
CA ILE A 48 -27.92 -37.33 20.10
C ILE A 48 -28.57 -38.07 18.93
N ASP A 49 -27.86 -39.04 18.36
CA ASP A 49 -28.29 -39.83 17.21
C ASP A 49 -28.73 -38.97 16.01
N GLY A 50 -28.00 -37.88 15.76
CA GLY A 50 -28.28 -36.94 14.68
C GLY A 50 -29.39 -35.93 14.96
N ILE A 51 -30.03 -35.96 16.14
CA ILE A 51 -31.09 -35.02 16.53
C ILE A 51 -30.50 -33.95 17.45
N VAL A 52 -30.69 -32.66 17.14
CA VAL A 52 -30.35 -31.55 18.05
C VAL A 52 -31.27 -31.59 19.26
N VAL A 53 -30.72 -31.87 20.43
CA VAL A 53 -31.47 -31.96 21.70
C VAL A 53 -31.34 -30.70 22.55
N ASP A 54 -30.29 -29.91 22.33
CA ASP A 54 -30.10 -28.61 22.99
C ASP A 54 -29.21 -27.70 22.15
N LYS A 55 -29.39 -26.38 22.30
CA LYS A 55 -28.60 -25.37 21.61
C LYS A 55 -28.34 -24.15 22.49
N HIS A 56 -27.15 -23.58 22.36
CA HIS A 56 -26.81 -22.30 22.93
C HIS A 56 -26.50 -21.33 21.79
N VAL A 57 -27.17 -20.18 21.75
CA VAL A 57 -26.92 -19.12 20.76
C VAL A 57 -26.36 -17.92 21.50
N ARG A 58 -25.22 -17.43 21.05
CA ARG A 58 -24.54 -16.28 21.65
C ARG A 58 -25.13 -14.99 21.14
N THR A 59 -25.39 -14.06 22.06
CA THR A 59 -26.05 -12.78 21.76
C THR A 59 -25.11 -11.58 21.79
N SER A 60 -23.87 -11.75 22.27
CA SER A 60 -22.89 -10.68 22.41
C SER A 60 -21.59 -11.02 21.70
N ILE A 61 -21.03 -10.04 21.00
CA ILE A 61 -19.73 -10.14 20.33
C ILE A 61 -18.61 -10.50 21.31
N LEU A 62 -18.65 -9.95 22.53
CA LEU A 62 -17.66 -10.25 23.58
C LEU A 62 -17.71 -11.72 24.02
N SER A 63 -18.87 -12.38 23.90
CA SER A 63 -19.02 -13.79 24.26
C SER A 63 -18.40 -14.74 23.23
N TYR A 64 -18.00 -14.25 22.06
CA TYR A 64 -17.28 -15.04 21.06
C TYR A 64 -15.81 -15.28 21.45
N LEU A 65 -15.21 -14.35 22.20
CA LEU A 65 -13.81 -14.43 22.65
C LEU A 65 -13.62 -15.36 23.85
N THR A 66 -14.69 -15.60 24.62
CA THR A 66 -14.70 -16.48 25.80
C THR A 66 -15.91 -17.42 25.74
N PRO A 67 -15.87 -18.43 24.86
CA PRO A 67 -16.98 -19.36 24.74
C PRO A 67 -17.18 -20.12 26.06
N TYR A 68 -18.31 -19.86 26.75
CA TYR A 68 -18.74 -20.58 27.94
C TYR A 68 -20.21 -20.95 27.79
N SER A 69 -20.51 -22.25 27.78
CA SER A 69 -21.88 -22.73 27.71
C SER A 69 -22.06 -24.07 28.41
N HIS A 70 -23.32 -24.34 28.74
CA HIS A 70 -23.75 -25.58 29.35
C HIS A 70 -24.94 -26.11 28.55
N LEU A 71 -24.78 -27.28 27.92
CA LEU A 71 -25.82 -27.94 27.15
C LEU A 71 -26.27 -29.22 27.87
N THR A 72 -27.54 -29.57 27.75
CA THR A 72 -28.11 -30.76 28.39
C THR A 72 -29.08 -31.52 27.49
N GLY A 73 -29.00 -32.85 27.51
CA GLY A 73 -29.90 -33.73 26.76
C GLY A 73 -30.33 -34.92 27.60
N THR A 74 -31.37 -35.63 27.16
CA THR A 74 -31.78 -36.91 27.76
C THR A 74 -31.47 -38.04 26.78
N LEU A 75 -30.84 -39.09 27.28
CA LEU A 75 -30.49 -40.31 26.56
C LEU A 75 -31.39 -41.45 27.06
N ASN A 76 -32.02 -42.19 26.14
CA ASN A 76 -32.90 -43.31 26.44
C ASN A 76 -32.20 -44.62 26.08
N LEU A 77 -31.74 -45.38 27.08
CA LEU A 77 -30.98 -46.62 26.90
C LEU A 77 -31.86 -47.89 26.85
N GLY A 78 -33.18 -47.74 26.86
CA GLY A 78 -34.13 -48.86 26.86
C GLY A 78 -34.27 -49.58 28.21
N ASP A 79 -33.62 -49.11 29.26
CA ASP A 79 -33.65 -49.66 30.63
C ASP A 79 -34.73 -49.05 31.54
N GLY A 80 -35.51 -48.11 31.01
CA GLY A 80 -36.57 -47.40 31.74
C GLY A 80 -36.08 -46.27 32.65
N GLN A 81 -34.77 -46.01 32.71
CA GLN A 81 -34.20 -44.88 33.45
C GLN A 81 -33.91 -43.71 32.51
N LYS A 82 -33.98 -42.48 33.04
CA LYS A 82 -33.56 -41.27 32.30
C LYS A 82 -32.08 -41.02 32.53
N HIS A 83 -31.28 -41.04 31.47
CA HIS A 83 -29.87 -40.69 31.53
C HIS A 83 -29.68 -39.25 31.06
N THR A 84 -29.08 -38.41 31.89
CA THR A 84 -28.85 -37.01 31.55
C THR A 84 -27.47 -36.86 30.92
N VAL A 85 -27.41 -36.35 29.69
CA VAL A 85 -26.18 -35.89 29.07
C VAL A 85 -25.99 -34.42 29.47
N SER A 86 -24.83 -34.09 30.03
CA SER A 86 -24.44 -32.71 30.37
C SER A 86 -23.11 -32.40 29.70
N VAL A 87 -23.10 -31.30 28.95
CA VAL A 87 -21.91 -30.81 28.26
C VAL A 87 -21.55 -29.46 28.82
N ARG A 88 -20.28 -29.30 29.18
CA ARG A 88 -19.68 -28.01 29.52
C ARG A 88 -18.66 -27.64 28.48
N LEU A 89 -18.89 -26.52 27.81
CA LEU A 89 -17.95 -25.89 26.91
C LEU A 89 -17.37 -24.65 27.57
N GLY A 90 -16.05 -24.48 27.48
CA GLY A 90 -15.34 -23.31 28.00
C GLY A 90 -14.65 -23.50 29.35
N GLY A 91 -14.02 -22.42 29.83
CA GLY A 91 -13.33 -22.34 31.11
C GLY A 91 -12.74 -20.95 31.35
N PHE A 92 -12.15 -20.70 32.52
CA PHE A 92 -11.57 -19.41 32.90
C PHE A 92 -10.34 -18.96 32.06
N SER A 93 -9.89 -19.76 31.10
CA SER A 93 -8.73 -19.47 30.27
C SER A 93 -9.15 -19.06 28.86
N LEU A 94 -8.86 -17.81 28.49
CA LEU A 94 -8.96 -17.26 27.13
C LEU A 94 -8.18 -18.06 26.08
N LYS A 95 -7.29 -18.97 26.48
CA LYS A 95 -6.34 -19.66 25.59
C LYS A 95 -6.65 -21.14 25.39
N ALA A 96 -7.76 -21.64 25.93
CA ALA A 96 -8.12 -23.04 25.75
C ALA A 96 -9.63 -23.26 25.70
N LEU A 97 -10.07 -23.96 24.65
CA LEU A 97 -11.43 -24.48 24.56
C LEU A 97 -11.49 -25.84 25.25
N LYS A 98 -12.26 -25.91 26.33
CA LYS A 98 -12.48 -27.16 27.07
C LYS A 98 -13.86 -27.69 26.75
N CYS A 99 -13.95 -28.98 26.45
CA CYS A 99 -15.19 -29.71 26.31
C CYS A 99 -15.22 -30.84 27.32
N ARG A 100 -16.23 -30.86 28.18
CA ARG A 100 -16.46 -31.97 29.10
C ARG A 100 -17.87 -32.49 28.91
N VAL A 101 -18.00 -33.77 28.55
CA VAL A 101 -19.27 -34.46 28.40
C VAL A 101 -19.42 -35.46 29.54
N LYS A 102 -20.54 -35.37 30.25
CA LYS A 102 -20.94 -36.28 31.31
C LYS A 102 -22.25 -36.95 30.96
N ILE A 103 -22.36 -38.23 31.28
CA ILE A 103 -23.64 -38.94 31.29
C ILE A 103 -23.91 -39.31 32.75
N ASN A 104 -24.99 -38.76 33.30
CA ASN A 104 -25.27 -38.73 34.73
C ASN A 104 -24.10 -38.10 35.51
N GLN A 105 -23.33 -38.90 36.25
CA GLN A 105 -22.14 -38.45 36.99
C GLN A 105 -20.81 -38.90 36.37
N VAL A 106 -20.85 -39.73 35.32
CA VAL A 106 -19.65 -40.30 34.68
C VAL A 106 -19.19 -39.37 33.57
N THR A 107 -17.92 -38.95 33.62
CA THR A 107 -17.29 -38.22 32.51
C THR A 107 -16.97 -39.20 31.39
N VAL A 108 -17.55 -38.98 30.22
CA VAL A 108 -17.32 -39.81 29.02
C VAL A 108 -16.40 -39.14 28.01
N LEU A 109 -16.25 -37.82 28.09
CA LEU A 109 -15.26 -37.05 27.34
C LEU A 109 -14.74 -35.89 28.19
N GLU A 110 -13.43 -35.71 28.16
CA GLU A 110 -12.77 -34.51 28.63
C GLU A 110 -11.66 -34.16 27.66
N ASP A 111 -11.86 -33.08 26.91
CA ASP A 111 -10.89 -32.54 25.96
C ASP A 111 -10.57 -31.09 26.31
N SER A 112 -9.31 -30.71 26.14
CA SER A 112 -8.82 -29.37 26.41
C SER A 112 -7.84 -29.01 25.31
N ARG A 113 -8.27 -28.17 24.38
CA ARG A 113 -7.44 -27.73 23.27
C ARG A 113 -6.99 -26.30 23.47
N LYS A 114 -5.69 -26.06 23.34
CA LYS A 114 -5.16 -24.70 23.30
C LYS A 114 -5.61 -24.04 22.00
N LEU A 115 -6.19 -22.85 22.11
CA LEU A 115 -6.48 -21.99 20.96
C LEU A 115 -5.26 -21.10 20.75
N GLU A 116 -4.71 -21.11 19.54
CA GLU A 116 -3.56 -20.29 19.16
C GLU A 116 -3.98 -19.35 18.03
N PHE A 117 -4.64 -18.25 18.43
CA PHE A 117 -5.01 -17.16 17.52
C PHE A 117 -3.75 -16.42 17.09
N LEU A 118 -3.18 -16.83 15.96
CA LEU A 118 -2.04 -16.13 15.37
C LEU A 118 -2.56 -15.09 14.36
N PRO A 119 -2.04 -13.85 14.38
CA PRO A 119 -2.48 -12.79 13.48
C PRO A 119 -2.44 -13.16 11.99
N TRP A 120 -1.55 -14.06 11.58
CA TRP A 120 -1.37 -14.47 10.19
C TRP A 120 -2.11 -15.77 9.81
N ASN A 121 -2.79 -16.44 10.74
CA ASN A 121 -3.49 -17.70 10.42
C ASN A 121 -4.67 -17.45 9.48
N HIS A 122 -4.88 -18.39 8.53
CA HIS A 122 -6.01 -18.41 7.60
C HIS A 122 -6.18 -17.16 6.72
N LYS A 123 -5.09 -16.41 6.55
CA LYS A 123 -4.99 -15.25 5.66
C LYS A 123 -3.96 -15.52 4.57
N GLU A 124 -4.17 -14.92 3.41
CA GLU A 124 -3.20 -14.97 2.33
C GLU A 124 -2.04 -14.01 2.64
N LYS A 125 -0.83 -14.45 2.30
CA LYS A 125 0.41 -13.69 2.55
C LYS A 125 0.63 -12.68 1.42
N ILE A 126 1.02 -11.46 1.77
CA ILE A 126 1.14 -10.35 0.83
C ILE A 126 2.28 -10.56 -0.17
N LEU A 127 3.48 -10.91 0.30
CA LEU A 127 4.63 -11.08 -0.60
C LEU A 127 4.37 -12.18 -1.67
N PRO A 128 3.93 -13.41 -1.31
CA PRO A 128 3.58 -14.42 -2.32
C PRO A 128 2.46 -13.99 -3.27
N TYR A 129 1.47 -13.24 -2.79
CA TYR A 129 0.39 -12.71 -3.63
C TYR A 129 0.92 -11.74 -4.70
N ILE A 130 1.80 -10.81 -4.32
CA ILE A 130 2.47 -9.88 -5.24
C ILE A 130 3.36 -10.64 -6.23
N GLN A 131 4.18 -11.57 -5.73
CA GLN A 131 5.06 -12.39 -6.57
C GLN A 131 4.27 -13.20 -7.60
N HIS A 132 3.08 -13.70 -7.24
CA HIS A 132 2.22 -14.42 -8.17
C HIS A 132 1.74 -13.54 -9.33
N GLN A 133 1.37 -12.28 -9.07
CA GLN A 133 1.02 -11.34 -10.13
C GLN A 133 2.19 -11.09 -11.08
N ILE A 134 3.38 -10.85 -10.55
CA ILE A 134 4.60 -10.59 -11.34
C ILE A 134 4.96 -11.82 -12.19
N GLN A 135 4.92 -13.02 -11.61
CA GLN A 135 5.19 -14.26 -12.35
C GLN A 135 4.19 -14.51 -13.47
N THR A 136 2.93 -14.13 -13.27
CA THR A 136 1.84 -14.38 -14.24
C THR A 136 1.78 -13.32 -15.34
N HIS A 137 2.08 -12.06 -15.01
CA HIS A 137 1.83 -10.92 -15.90
C HIS A 137 3.07 -10.11 -16.25
N GLY A 138 4.22 -10.37 -15.61
CA GLY A 138 5.44 -9.57 -15.71
C GLY A 138 5.34 -8.21 -15.01
N LYS A 139 4.21 -7.89 -14.37
CA LYS A 139 3.94 -6.63 -13.65
C LYS A 139 2.77 -6.79 -12.69
N ILE A 140 2.55 -5.78 -11.84
CA ILE A 140 1.32 -5.66 -11.05
C ILE A 140 0.18 -5.17 -11.96
N VAL A 141 -0.96 -5.87 -11.91
CA VAL A 141 -2.16 -5.55 -12.71
C VAL A 141 -3.38 -5.28 -11.84
N ASP A 142 -3.37 -5.73 -10.58
CA ASP A 142 -4.35 -5.41 -9.55
C ASP A 142 -3.60 -4.87 -8.32
N ASP A 143 -3.91 -3.63 -7.93
CA ASP A 143 -3.32 -2.91 -6.80
C ASP A 143 -3.99 -3.25 -5.46
N ARG A 144 -4.99 -4.15 -5.44
CA ARG A 144 -5.60 -4.66 -4.22
C ARG A 144 -4.66 -5.59 -3.46
N LEU A 145 -4.69 -5.48 -2.14
CA LEU A 145 -3.97 -6.38 -1.25
C LEU A 145 -4.93 -7.36 -0.55
N PRO A 146 -4.45 -8.57 -0.18
CA PRO A 146 -5.25 -9.55 0.55
C PRO A 146 -5.82 -9.05 1.90
N ASP A 147 -5.26 -7.97 2.45
CA ASP A 147 -5.71 -7.34 3.69
C ASP A 147 -6.66 -6.15 3.47
N ASP A 148 -7.07 -5.83 2.24
CA ASP A 148 -7.97 -4.71 1.94
C ASP A 148 -9.25 -4.74 2.80
N ASP A 149 -9.84 -5.92 3.02
CA ASP A 149 -11.03 -6.10 3.86
C ASP A 149 -10.77 -5.89 5.37
N TYR A 150 -9.51 -5.75 5.81
CA TYR A 150 -9.14 -5.37 7.18
C TYR A 150 -9.01 -3.86 7.33
N VAL A 151 -8.60 -3.19 6.26
CA VAL A 151 -8.27 -1.76 6.24
C VAL A 151 -9.50 -0.94 5.87
N TYR A 152 -10.21 -1.35 4.82
CA TYR A 152 -11.29 -0.59 4.21
C TYR A 152 -12.67 -1.14 4.59
N ASP A 153 -13.61 -0.22 4.78
CA ASP A 153 -15.03 -0.54 4.95
C ASP A 153 -15.92 0.64 4.53
N GLU A 154 -17.23 0.54 4.75
CA GLU A 154 -18.18 1.62 4.40
C GLU A 154 -17.84 2.98 5.02
N ASN A 155 -17.11 3.02 6.14
CA ASN A 155 -16.68 4.26 6.79
C ASN A 155 -15.24 4.67 6.43
N HIS A 156 -14.46 3.76 5.86
CA HIS A 156 -13.07 3.97 5.43
C HIS A 156 -12.93 3.47 3.99
N PRO A 157 -13.36 4.26 2.99
CA PRO A 157 -13.31 3.85 1.60
C PRO A 157 -11.87 3.61 1.17
N ARG A 158 -11.69 2.68 0.22
CA ARG A 158 -10.38 2.39 -0.37
C ARG A 158 -9.77 3.66 -0.97
N GLN A 159 -8.54 3.94 -0.56
CA GLN A 159 -7.70 4.98 -1.12
C GLN A 159 -6.74 4.39 -2.17
N ALA A 160 -6.09 5.26 -2.94
CA ALA A 160 -5.00 4.81 -3.80
C ALA A 160 -3.88 4.19 -2.95
N ALA A 161 -3.29 3.08 -3.40
CA ALA A 161 -2.19 2.44 -2.69
C ALA A 161 -1.00 3.41 -2.52
N GLY A 162 -0.37 3.39 -1.35
CA GLY A 162 0.72 4.29 -0.95
C GLY A 162 0.28 5.71 -0.55
N LEU A 163 -0.97 6.11 -0.83
CA LEU A 163 -1.44 7.48 -0.58
C LEU A 163 -1.44 7.86 0.91
N SER A 164 -1.94 6.96 1.75
CA SER A 164 -2.11 7.23 3.18
C SER A 164 -0.79 7.57 3.86
N ASP A 165 0.32 6.98 3.39
CA ASP A 165 1.64 7.20 3.97
C ASP A 165 2.24 8.57 3.60
N LEU A 166 1.69 9.25 2.59
CA LEU A 166 2.19 10.53 2.06
C LEU A 166 1.33 11.73 2.47
N ILE A 167 0.04 11.53 2.76
CA ILE A 167 -0.91 12.63 3.04
C ILE A 167 -1.35 12.68 4.51
N LEU A 168 -1.21 11.60 5.28
CA LEU A 168 -1.64 11.63 6.68
C LEU A 168 -0.68 12.49 7.52
N ASP A 169 -1.27 13.42 8.29
CA ASP A 169 -0.54 14.14 9.33
C ASP A 169 0.00 13.13 10.34
N HIS A 170 1.33 13.11 10.49
CA HIS A 170 2.00 12.25 11.46
C HIS A 170 1.57 12.64 12.88
N GLU A 171 0.81 11.79 13.55
CA GLU A 171 0.57 11.94 14.98
C GLU A 171 1.66 11.16 15.73
N PRO A 172 2.57 11.82 16.48
CA PRO A 172 3.60 11.10 17.20
C PRO A 172 2.97 10.15 18.20
N VAL A 173 3.45 8.90 18.23
CA VAL A 173 3.02 7.88 19.21
C VAL A 173 4.20 7.56 20.14
N PRO A 174 4.37 8.34 21.24
CA PRO A 174 5.53 8.20 22.09
C PRO A 174 5.70 6.78 22.61
N PHE A 175 6.95 6.35 22.73
CA PHE A 175 7.36 5.04 23.28
C PHE A 175 7.04 3.81 22.43
N LEU A 176 6.20 3.90 21.40
CA LEU A 176 5.84 2.73 20.57
C LEU A 176 7.08 2.14 19.87
N ALA A 177 7.89 2.97 19.21
CA ALA A 177 9.16 2.54 18.60
C ALA A 177 10.08 1.80 19.57
N LYS A 178 10.25 2.32 20.80
CA LYS A 178 11.07 1.68 21.85
C LYS A 178 10.48 0.36 22.33
N LYS A 179 9.14 0.27 22.41
CA LYS A 179 8.43 -0.96 22.78
C LYS A 179 8.59 -2.03 21.70
N LEU A 180 8.40 -1.66 20.44
CA LEU A 180 8.64 -2.51 19.27
C LEU A 180 10.08 -2.99 19.20
N LEU A 181 11.07 -2.11 19.36
CA LEU A 181 12.48 -2.49 19.43
C LEU A 181 12.73 -3.53 20.54
N LYS A 182 12.13 -3.36 21.72
CA LYS A 182 12.27 -4.32 22.83
C LYS A 182 11.63 -5.68 22.51
N LEU A 183 10.47 -5.71 21.85
CA LEU A 183 9.80 -6.94 21.44
C LEU A 183 10.60 -7.64 20.33
N PHE A 184 10.99 -6.90 19.31
CA PHE A 184 11.80 -7.40 18.21
C PHE A 184 13.17 -7.89 18.69
N LYS A 185 13.83 -7.20 19.62
CA LYS A 185 15.06 -7.68 20.26
C LYS A 185 14.85 -9.04 20.96
N LYS A 186 13.70 -9.29 21.59
CA LYS A 186 13.40 -10.62 22.14
C LYS A 186 13.19 -11.65 21.04
N GLN A 187 12.54 -11.26 19.94
CA GLN A 187 12.30 -12.12 18.79
C GLN A 187 13.61 -12.56 18.12
N ILE A 188 14.55 -11.65 17.86
CA ILE A 188 15.82 -12.01 17.19
C ILE A 188 16.67 -13.00 18.02
N HIS A 189 16.64 -12.90 19.36
CA HIS A 189 17.37 -13.81 20.26
C HIS A 189 16.62 -15.12 20.53
N HIS A 190 15.29 -15.09 20.50
CA HIS A 190 14.44 -16.24 20.79
C HIS A 190 13.29 -16.32 19.77
N PRO A 191 13.58 -16.67 18.50
CA PRO A 191 12.58 -16.72 17.45
C PRO A 191 11.61 -17.87 17.73
N SER A 192 10.38 -17.53 18.05
CA SER A 192 9.32 -18.48 18.39
C SER A 192 7.97 -17.89 17.97
N THR A 193 6.96 -18.73 17.82
CA THR A 193 5.59 -18.28 17.57
C THR A 193 5.14 -17.21 18.57
N LYS A 194 5.51 -17.36 19.85
CA LYS A 194 5.13 -16.42 20.91
C LYS A 194 5.80 -15.05 20.76
N THR A 195 7.10 -15.01 20.46
CA THR A 195 7.84 -13.75 20.32
C THR A 195 7.44 -13.03 19.03
N ARG A 196 7.26 -13.79 17.93
CA ARG A 196 6.77 -13.27 16.65
C ARG A 196 5.36 -12.71 16.77
N SER A 197 4.42 -13.42 17.40
CA SER A 197 3.04 -12.93 17.59
C SER A 197 3.02 -11.65 18.41
N ALA A 198 3.82 -11.58 19.48
CA ALA A 198 3.88 -10.39 20.33
C ALA A 198 4.41 -9.16 19.58
N THR A 199 5.43 -9.30 18.74
CA THR A 199 5.89 -8.19 17.88
C THR A 199 4.83 -7.84 16.84
N TYR A 200 4.27 -8.85 16.17
CA TYR A 200 3.28 -8.69 15.09
C TYR A 200 2.04 -7.92 15.57
N GLU A 201 1.47 -8.33 16.70
CA GLU A 201 0.30 -7.67 17.32
C GLU A 201 0.61 -6.21 17.68
N GLU A 202 1.82 -5.92 18.14
CA GLU A 202 2.23 -4.56 18.46
C GLU A 202 2.38 -3.69 17.20
N ILE A 203 2.90 -4.26 16.09
CA ILE A 203 2.97 -3.55 14.81
C ILE A 203 1.56 -3.16 14.34
N LEU A 204 0.57 -4.05 14.52
CA LEU A 204 -0.81 -3.78 14.11
C LEU A 204 -1.53 -2.73 14.95
N SER A 205 -0.96 -2.29 16.07
CA SER A 205 -1.62 -1.35 16.97
C SER A 205 -1.64 0.10 16.46
N GLU A 206 -0.85 0.40 15.42
CA GLU A 206 -0.71 1.74 14.87
C GLU A 206 -0.17 1.69 13.44
N HIS A 207 -0.45 2.71 12.63
CA HIS A 207 0.15 2.87 11.31
C HIS A 207 1.64 3.24 11.43
N ILE A 208 2.49 2.55 10.66
CA ILE A 208 3.94 2.74 10.74
C ILE A 208 4.37 4.18 10.47
N VAL A 209 3.65 4.89 9.61
CA VAL A 209 3.90 6.29 9.25
C VAL A 209 3.98 7.21 10.50
N ASN A 210 3.29 6.85 11.58
CA ASN A 210 3.26 7.63 12.82
C ASN A 210 4.49 7.44 13.74
N TYR A 211 5.28 6.37 13.52
CA TYR A 211 6.43 6.05 14.37
C TYR A 211 7.68 5.61 13.60
N ARG A 212 7.68 5.69 12.26
CA ARG A 212 8.76 5.23 11.39
C ARG A 212 10.10 5.89 11.71
N GLU A 213 10.15 7.22 11.81
CA GLU A 213 11.39 7.95 12.07
C GLU A 213 12.00 7.60 13.43
N ASP A 214 11.15 7.56 14.47
CA ASP A 214 11.55 7.12 15.80
C ASP A 214 12.05 5.67 15.81
N LEU A 215 11.45 4.80 14.98
CA LEU A 215 11.87 3.41 14.82
C LEU A 215 13.25 3.31 14.18
N ILE A 216 13.48 4.01 13.07
CA ILE A 216 14.77 4.04 12.36
C ILE A 216 15.87 4.50 13.33
N GLU A 217 15.65 5.59 14.05
CA GLU A 217 16.61 6.11 15.03
C GLU A 217 16.86 5.09 16.17
N CYS A 218 15.80 4.44 16.66
CA CYS A 218 15.93 3.39 17.68
C CYS A 218 16.78 2.20 17.19
N PHE A 219 16.62 1.77 15.94
CA PHE A 219 17.41 0.66 15.36
C PHE A 219 18.87 1.06 15.15
N LYS A 220 19.13 2.25 14.59
CA LYS A 220 20.48 2.81 14.42
C LYS A 220 21.24 2.88 15.75
N GLN A 221 20.58 3.30 16.82
CA GLN A 221 21.19 3.38 18.17
C GLN A 221 21.38 2.02 18.84
N ALA A 222 20.57 1.01 18.52
CA ALA A 222 20.53 -0.25 19.26
C ALA A 222 21.72 -1.17 19.01
N GLN A 223 22.49 -0.96 17.93
CA GLN A 223 23.67 -1.75 17.53
C GLN A 223 23.40 -3.26 17.63
N LEU A 224 22.30 -3.71 17.03
CA LEU A 224 21.90 -5.11 17.02
C LEU A 224 22.74 -5.90 16.01
N ASP A 225 22.83 -7.22 16.21
CA ASP A 225 23.41 -8.12 15.21
C ASP A 225 22.56 -8.11 13.94
N GLU A 226 23.10 -7.53 12.87
CA GLU A 226 22.40 -7.33 11.61
C GLU A 226 21.92 -8.64 10.98
N THR A 227 22.70 -9.72 11.08
CA THR A 227 22.30 -11.02 10.54
C THR A 227 21.04 -11.54 11.25
N LEU A 228 20.95 -11.36 12.58
CA LEU A 228 19.76 -11.75 13.34
C LEU A 228 18.56 -10.84 13.05
N VAL A 229 18.80 -9.54 12.86
CA VAL A 229 17.76 -8.56 12.47
C VAL A 229 17.19 -8.91 11.11
N GLN A 230 18.03 -9.09 10.09
CA GLN A 230 17.64 -9.46 8.73
C GLN A 230 16.84 -10.74 8.71
N ARG A 231 17.32 -11.80 9.38
CA ARG A 231 16.62 -13.09 9.43
C ARG A 231 15.17 -12.96 9.93
N GLU A 232 14.94 -12.19 10.98
CA GLU A 232 13.59 -12.03 11.53
C GLU A 232 12.75 -11.00 10.77
N ALA A 233 13.35 -9.98 10.18
CA ALA A 233 12.65 -9.04 9.31
C ALA A 233 12.18 -9.72 8.02
N LEU A 234 13.02 -10.56 7.40
CA LEU A 234 12.63 -11.41 6.27
C LEU A 234 11.55 -12.41 6.65
N TRP A 235 11.66 -13.02 7.84
CA TRP A 235 10.60 -13.91 8.31
C TRP A 235 9.26 -13.17 8.39
N LEU A 236 9.24 -11.93 8.92
CA LEU A 236 8.04 -11.10 8.93
C LEU A 236 7.56 -10.82 7.50
N LEU A 237 8.45 -10.41 6.59
CA LEU A 237 8.13 -10.10 5.19
C LEU A 237 7.48 -11.30 4.46
N GLU A 238 8.05 -12.50 4.61
CA GLU A 238 7.57 -13.74 3.98
C GLU A 238 6.29 -14.31 4.61
N HIS A 239 5.92 -13.86 5.81
CA HIS A 239 4.77 -14.36 6.57
C HIS A 239 3.70 -13.31 6.84
N ALA A 240 3.94 -12.06 6.43
CA ALA A 240 3.00 -10.97 6.64
C ALA A 240 1.73 -11.16 5.81
N THR A 241 0.60 -11.02 6.48
CA THR A 241 -0.74 -11.01 5.90
C THR A 241 -1.41 -9.65 6.10
N HIS A 242 -0.65 -8.63 6.54
CA HIS A 242 -1.08 -7.26 6.78
C HIS A 242 0.02 -6.30 6.33
N ARG A 243 -0.36 -5.22 5.64
CA ARG A 243 0.57 -4.28 5.02
C ARG A 243 1.48 -3.56 6.01
N GLU A 244 0.98 -3.23 7.20
CA GLU A 244 1.79 -2.57 8.24
C GLU A 244 2.96 -3.45 8.71
N VAL A 245 2.79 -4.77 8.69
CA VAL A 245 3.90 -5.71 9.01
C VAL A 245 4.91 -5.81 7.87
N VAL A 246 4.45 -5.72 6.62
CA VAL A 246 5.35 -5.62 5.45
C VAL A 246 6.18 -4.35 5.53
N LYS A 247 5.53 -3.19 5.74
CA LYS A 247 6.19 -1.89 5.88
C LYS A 247 7.18 -1.87 7.05
N PHE A 248 6.82 -2.48 8.18
CA PHE A 248 7.74 -2.65 9.32
C PHE A 248 8.95 -3.49 8.95
N ALA A 249 8.73 -4.64 8.31
CA ALA A 249 9.82 -5.50 7.88
C ALA A 249 10.78 -4.78 6.93
N LEU A 250 10.27 -4.05 5.93
CA LEU A 250 11.06 -3.25 5.00
C LEU A 250 11.82 -2.13 5.70
N THR A 251 11.17 -1.40 6.61
CA THR A 251 11.82 -0.34 7.42
C THR A 251 12.98 -0.89 8.24
N VAL A 252 12.81 -2.06 8.87
CA VAL A 252 13.86 -2.70 9.65
C VAL A 252 14.99 -3.22 8.75
N LEU A 253 14.67 -3.76 7.56
CA LEU A 253 15.67 -4.19 6.58
C LEU A 253 16.52 -3.02 6.09
N GLY A 254 15.93 -1.85 5.86
CA GLY A 254 16.65 -0.62 5.49
C GLY A 254 17.55 -0.06 6.59
N CYS A 255 17.51 -0.64 7.80
CA CYS A 255 18.45 -0.32 8.87
C CYS A 255 19.64 -1.30 8.93
N THR A 256 19.84 -2.16 7.92
CA THR A 256 20.90 -3.18 7.86
C THR A 256 21.53 -3.23 6.46
N ASP A 257 22.72 -3.84 6.32
CA ASP A 257 23.39 -4.00 5.01
C ASP A 257 22.62 -5.00 4.10
N SER A 258 21.80 -4.48 3.19
CA SER A 258 20.67 -5.15 2.53
C SER A 258 20.98 -5.93 1.24
N GLN A 259 22.27 -6.06 0.86
CA GLN A 259 22.70 -6.63 -0.43
C GLN A 259 22.18 -8.05 -0.74
N ILE A 260 21.71 -8.80 0.26
CA ILE A 260 21.35 -10.22 0.12
C ILE A 260 19.92 -10.43 -0.46
N HIS A 261 19.10 -9.38 -0.61
CA HIS A 261 17.65 -9.56 -0.92
C HIS A 261 17.08 -8.68 -2.04
N MET A 262 17.92 -8.16 -2.94
CA MET A 262 17.52 -7.25 -4.03
C MET A 262 16.33 -7.74 -4.85
N GLU A 263 16.29 -9.02 -5.24
CA GLU A 263 15.18 -9.56 -6.04
C GLU A 263 13.83 -9.47 -5.32
N ILE A 264 13.79 -9.80 -4.02
CA ILE A 264 12.57 -9.72 -3.21
C ILE A 264 12.15 -8.26 -3.02
N LEU A 265 13.12 -7.36 -2.80
CA LEU A 265 12.88 -5.93 -2.64
C LEU A 265 12.32 -5.30 -3.92
N LEU A 266 12.89 -5.61 -5.08
CA LEU A 266 12.36 -5.16 -6.38
C LEU A 266 10.95 -5.69 -6.58
N GLN A 267 10.71 -7.00 -6.40
CA GLN A 267 9.39 -7.60 -6.57
C GLN A 267 8.32 -6.94 -5.69
N ILE A 268 8.61 -6.73 -4.41
CA ILE A 268 7.61 -6.11 -3.53
C ILE A 268 7.45 -4.61 -3.79
N GLY A 269 8.53 -3.92 -4.20
CA GLY A 269 8.54 -2.51 -4.55
C GLY A 269 7.75 -2.16 -5.81
N MET A 270 7.48 -3.13 -6.69
CA MET A 270 6.59 -2.97 -7.86
C MET A 270 5.13 -2.71 -7.47
N HIS A 271 4.77 -2.85 -6.19
CA HIS A 271 3.45 -2.49 -5.68
C HIS A 271 3.48 -1.13 -4.99
N GLU A 272 2.61 -0.21 -5.42
CA GLU A 272 2.56 1.21 -4.99
C GLU A 272 2.58 1.39 -3.46
N GLU A 273 1.88 0.51 -2.72
CA GLU A 273 1.84 0.53 -1.25
C GLU A 273 3.21 0.38 -0.57
N PHE A 274 4.17 -0.27 -1.25
CA PHE A 274 5.47 -0.64 -0.66
C PHE A 274 6.66 0.06 -1.34
N THR A 275 6.45 0.70 -2.49
CA THR A 275 7.52 1.36 -3.26
C THR A 275 8.33 2.33 -2.41
N ALA A 276 7.69 3.19 -1.62
CA ALA A 276 8.40 4.17 -0.78
C ALA A 276 9.34 3.53 0.25
N TYR A 277 8.96 2.39 0.81
CA TYR A 277 9.78 1.65 1.78
C TYR A 277 10.96 0.96 1.10
N VAL A 278 10.80 0.51 -0.13
CA VAL A 278 11.90 -0.08 -0.90
C VAL A 278 12.85 0.98 -1.41
N VAL A 279 12.34 2.12 -1.90
CA VAL A 279 13.16 3.28 -2.29
C VAL A 279 14.00 3.75 -1.11
N PHE A 280 13.44 3.83 0.10
CA PHE A 280 14.22 4.13 1.32
C PHE A 280 15.42 3.20 1.51
N ILE A 281 15.24 1.88 1.30
CA ILE A 281 16.35 0.92 1.39
C ILE A 281 17.40 1.20 0.31
N PHE A 282 16.98 1.57 -0.90
CA PHE A 282 17.89 1.79 -2.02
C PHE A 282 18.66 3.11 -1.95
N VAL A 283 18.09 4.15 -1.34
CA VAL A 283 18.74 5.47 -1.23
C VAL A 283 19.93 5.43 -0.28
N ASP A 284 19.80 4.72 0.85
CA ASP A 284 20.82 4.68 1.90
C ASP A 284 21.95 3.66 1.62
N GLU A 285 21.86 2.90 0.52
CA GLU A 285 22.77 1.82 0.17
C GLU A 285 23.81 2.22 -0.89
N PRO A 286 25.12 2.15 -0.59
CA PRO A 286 26.18 2.47 -1.56
C PRO A 286 26.14 1.62 -2.84
N ASN A 287 25.51 0.45 -2.79
CA ASN A 287 25.47 -0.55 -3.85
C ASN A 287 24.05 -0.85 -4.39
N ALA A 288 22.99 -0.31 -3.77
CA ALA A 288 21.68 -0.33 -4.41
C ALA A 288 21.69 0.76 -5.48
N SER A 289 21.76 0.34 -6.74
CA SER A 289 22.02 1.28 -7.81
C SER A 289 20.81 2.18 -8.02
N ASN A 290 21.08 3.43 -8.38
CA ASN A 290 20.14 4.32 -9.04
C ASN A 290 19.33 3.61 -10.17
N GLU A 291 19.89 2.54 -10.76
CA GLU A 291 19.19 1.69 -11.73
C GLU A 291 18.05 0.88 -11.11
N SER A 292 18.17 0.42 -9.87
CA SER A 292 17.08 -0.28 -9.15
C SER A 292 15.92 0.67 -8.85
N ILE A 293 16.21 1.92 -8.48
CA ILE A 293 15.19 2.97 -8.34
C ILE A 293 14.55 3.26 -9.71
N TRP A 294 15.35 3.32 -10.77
CA TRP A 294 14.84 3.54 -12.13
C TRP A 294 13.98 2.37 -12.63
N GLU A 295 14.35 1.13 -12.33
CA GLU A 295 13.56 -0.07 -12.64
C GLU A 295 12.22 -0.02 -11.91
N LEU A 296 12.23 0.33 -10.61
CA LEU A 296 11.00 0.54 -9.86
C LEU A 296 10.15 1.65 -10.48
N ALA A 297 10.70 2.83 -10.74
CA ALA A 297 9.99 3.96 -11.33
C ALA A 297 9.32 3.63 -12.69
N GLN A 298 9.86 2.68 -13.43
CA GLN A 298 9.26 2.16 -14.68
C GLN A 298 8.12 1.17 -14.45
N SER A 299 8.08 0.51 -13.29
CA SER A 299 7.10 -0.52 -12.95
C SER A 299 5.81 0.00 -12.29
N VAL A 300 5.86 1.21 -11.72
CA VAL A 300 4.75 1.85 -11.00
C VAL A 300 4.20 3.06 -11.77
N TYR A 301 2.95 3.43 -11.46
CA TYR A 301 2.18 4.47 -12.17
C TYR A 301 1.48 5.48 -11.23
N GLY A 302 1.40 5.20 -9.94
CA GLY A 302 0.71 6.02 -8.94
C GLY A 302 1.66 6.68 -7.94
N TRP A 303 1.28 6.66 -6.66
CA TRP A 303 2.02 7.31 -5.57
C TRP A 303 3.41 6.71 -5.33
N GLY A 304 3.62 5.42 -5.63
CA GLY A 304 4.94 4.81 -5.63
C GLY A 304 5.84 5.39 -6.72
N LYS A 305 5.30 5.72 -7.90
CA LYS A 305 6.08 6.32 -9.01
C LYS A 305 6.61 7.68 -8.63
N LEU A 306 5.76 8.49 -8.02
CA LEU A 306 6.11 9.79 -7.47
C LEU A 306 7.33 9.67 -6.56
N VAL A 307 7.28 8.79 -5.55
CA VAL A 307 8.39 8.61 -4.60
C VAL A 307 9.65 8.08 -5.29
N ALA A 308 9.51 7.15 -6.23
CA ALA A 308 10.66 6.60 -6.97
C ALA A 308 11.33 7.66 -7.84
N VAL A 309 10.56 8.50 -8.54
CA VAL A 309 11.07 9.62 -9.35
C VAL A 309 11.74 10.67 -8.47
N GLU A 310 11.16 10.98 -7.30
CA GLU A 310 11.72 11.94 -6.33
C GLU A 310 13.13 11.55 -5.87
N HIS A 311 13.41 10.26 -5.77
CA HIS A 311 14.72 9.74 -5.34
C HIS A 311 15.60 9.28 -6.50
N LEU A 312 15.10 9.31 -7.74
CA LEU A 312 15.87 8.93 -8.92
C LEU A 312 16.85 10.04 -9.32
N GLU A 313 18.14 9.69 -9.40
CA GLU A 313 19.17 10.58 -9.91
C GLU A 313 19.27 10.47 -11.44
N ALA A 314 19.22 11.61 -12.14
CA ALA A 314 19.33 11.66 -13.59
C ALA A 314 20.79 11.61 -14.08
N THR A 315 21.48 10.51 -13.80
CA THR A 315 22.93 10.36 -14.05
C THR A 315 23.29 10.05 -15.50
N THR A 316 22.34 9.52 -16.30
CA THR A 316 22.56 9.13 -17.69
C THR A 316 21.61 9.85 -18.65
N PRO A 317 21.99 10.01 -19.95
CA PRO A 317 21.10 10.54 -20.97
C PRO A 317 19.79 9.73 -21.10
N GLU A 318 19.85 8.42 -20.91
CA GLU A 318 18.69 7.52 -21.00
C GLU A 318 17.68 7.80 -19.88
N ILE A 319 18.16 8.01 -18.64
CA ILE A 319 17.28 8.37 -17.51
C ILE A 319 16.67 9.75 -17.73
N LYS A 320 17.45 10.74 -18.20
CA LYS A 320 16.95 12.08 -18.52
C LYS A 320 15.86 12.02 -19.58
N GLN A 321 16.11 11.32 -20.68
CA GLN A 321 15.13 11.13 -21.75
C GLN A 321 13.86 10.44 -21.22
N TRP A 322 14.01 9.41 -20.38
CA TRP A 322 12.88 8.72 -19.77
C TRP A 322 12.05 9.64 -18.87
N LEU A 323 12.69 10.47 -18.03
CA LEU A 323 12.00 11.45 -17.19
C LEU A 323 11.15 12.43 -18.02
N LEU A 324 11.69 12.90 -19.16
CA LEU A 324 11.00 13.84 -20.05
C LEU A 324 9.89 13.22 -20.89
N THR A 325 9.85 11.89 -21.03
CA THR A 325 8.94 11.21 -21.99
C THR A 325 7.95 10.25 -21.33
N LYS A 326 8.29 9.72 -20.16
CA LYS A 326 7.53 8.71 -19.41
C LYS A 326 7.47 8.98 -17.91
N GLY A 327 8.38 9.79 -17.35
CA GLY A 327 8.45 10.07 -15.91
C GLY A 327 7.15 10.64 -15.36
N GLY A 328 6.52 11.57 -16.09
CA GLY A 328 5.24 12.20 -15.71
C GLY A 328 3.98 11.36 -15.94
N ASP A 329 4.07 10.21 -16.63
CA ASP A 329 2.88 9.40 -16.95
C ASP A 329 2.15 8.96 -15.68
N GLY A 330 0.85 9.26 -15.59
CA GLY A 330 0.01 8.98 -14.40
C GLY A 330 0.08 10.04 -13.30
N LEU A 331 1.02 11.00 -13.40
CA LEU A 331 1.29 12.04 -12.39
C LEU A 331 0.92 13.44 -12.86
N PHE A 332 0.40 13.61 -14.09
CA PHE A 332 0.13 14.93 -14.69
C PHE A 332 -0.88 15.80 -13.93
N MET A 333 -1.65 15.23 -13.00
CA MET A 333 -2.52 15.98 -12.09
C MET A 333 -1.74 16.66 -10.94
N HIS A 334 -0.44 16.40 -10.82
CA HIS A 334 0.41 16.90 -9.75
C HIS A 334 1.57 17.72 -10.32
N LYS A 335 1.30 19.02 -10.49
CA LYS A 335 2.18 20.01 -11.15
C LYS A 335 3.64 19.95 -10.67
N HIS A 336 3.85 19.86 -9.35
CA HIS A 336 5.18 19.83 -8.74
C HIS A 336 6.03 18.63 -9.20
N PHE A 337 5.45 17.44 -9.39
CA PHE A 337 6.21 16.26 -9.82
C PHE A 337 6.54 16.29 -11.31
N VAL A 338 5.65 16.87 -12.12
CA VAL A 338 5.97 17.14 -13.53
C VAL A 338 7.13 18.13 -13.61
N PHE A 339 7.14 19.15 -12.75
CA PHE A 339 8.22 20.12 -12.67
C PHE A 339 9.54 19.47 -12.28
N GLU A 340 9.53 18.58 -11.30
CA GLU A 340 10.70 17.80 -10.91
C GLU A 340 11.25 16.94 -12.06
N CYS A 341 10.37 16.27 -12.83
CA CYS A 341 10.78 15.56 -14.03
C CYS A 341 11.44 16.50 -15.06
N ALA A 342 10.93 17.73 -15.22
CA ALA A 342 11.48 18.71 -16.16
C ALA A 342 12.88 19.15 -15.77
N LEU A 343 13.08 19.41 -14.46
CA LEU A 343 14.36 19.80 -13.89
C LEU A 343 15.38 18.67 -14.01
N LYS A 344 15.05 17.47 -13.48
CA LYS A 344 15.96 16.31 -13.51
C LYS A 344 16.27 15.85 -14.94
N GLY A 345 15.27 15.89 -15.81
CA GLY A 345 15.44 15.58 -17.24
C GLY A 345 16.19 16.66 -18.03
N GLU A 346 16.40 17.84 -17.46
CA GLU A 346 17.00 19.01 -18.11
C GLU A 346 16.25 19.43 -19.38
N LEU A 347 14.93 19.61 -19.27
CA LEU A 347 14.03 19.91 -20.40
C LEU A 347 14.54 21.07 -21.27
N ALA A 348 15.00 22.17 -20.66
CA ALA A 348 15.58 23.32 -21.35
C ALA A 348 16.73 22.92 -22.29
N ARG A 349 17.66 22.09 -21.80
CA ARG A 349 18.80 21.60 -22.56
C ARG A 349 18.36 20.60 -23.65
N ALA A 350 17.37 19.76 -23.34
CA ALA A 350 16.84 18.77 -24.26
C ALA A 350 16.15 19.40 -25.49
N LEU A 351 15.56 20.58 -25.34
CA LEU A 351 14.93 21.34 -26.43
C LEU A 351 15.90 22.22 -27.23
N TYR A 352 17.18 22.31 -26.83
CA TYR A 352 18.19 23.15 -27.48
C TYR A 352 18.55 22.74 -28.92
N PRO A 353 18.70 21.45 -29.27
CA PRO A 353 19.05 21.03 -30.62
C PRO A 353 18.04 21.52 -31.67
N GLU A 354 18.49 21.72 -32.91
CA GLU A 354 17.63 22.22 -34.01
C GLU A 354 16.49 21.25 -34.36
N GLN A 355 16.70 19.96 -34.15
CA GLN A 355 15.69 18.91 -34.31
C GLN A 355 15.74 17.97 -33.12
N ILE A 356 14.57 17.56 -32.65
CA ILE A 356 14.40 16.60 -31.56
C ILE A 356 13.63 15.37 -32.05
N SER A 357 13.55 14.33 -31.21
CA SER A 357 12.69 13.18 -31.52
C SER A 357 11.21 13.55 -31.31
N LYS A 358 10.32 12.89 -32.05
CA LYS A 358 8.88 13.02 -31.84
C LYS A 358 8.48 12.64 -30.41
N GLU A 359 9.11 11.60 -29.85
CA GLU A 359 8.86 11.18 -28.47
C GLU A 359 9.21 12.26 -27.45
N LEU A 360 10.35 12.95 -27.61
CA LEU A 360 10.72 14.08 -26.75
C LEU A 360 9.74 15.25 -26.91
N TYR A 361 9.33 15.56 -28.14
CA TYR A 361 8.34 16.59 -28.40
C TYR A 361 7.01 16.28 -27.69
N ASP A 362 6.51 15.06 -27.81
CA ASP A 362 5.24 14.67 -27.18
C ASP A 362 5.33 14.70 -25.65
N GLY A 363 6.44 14.19 -25.09
CA GLY A 363 6.73 14.25 -23.66
C GLY A 363 6.77 15.70 -23.14
N ALA A 364 7.59 16.55 -23.76
CA ALA A 364 7.68 17.96 -23.42
C ALA A 364 6.33 18.69 -23.55
N GLY A 365 5.54 18.34 -24.56
CA GLY A 365 4.21 18.92 -24.77
C GLY A 365 3.25 18.58 -23.64
N HIS A 366 3.22 17.34 -23.17
CA HIS A 366 2.42 16.96 -22.01
C HIS A 366 2.89 17.64 -20.73
N MET A 367 4.21 17.75 -20.53
CA MET A 367 4.77 18.44 -19.37
C MET A 367 4.39 19.91 -19.36
N ILE A 368 4.58 20.62 -20.48
CA ILE A 368 4.21 22.03 -20.60
C ILE A 368 2.72 22.25 -20.34
N GLN A 369 1.85 21.36 -20.84
CA GLN A 369 0.41 21.45 -20.56
C GLN A 369 0.11 21.35 -19.06
N ALA A 370 0.71 20.39 -18.37
CA ALA A 370 0.51 20.22 -16.92
C ALA A 370 1.12 21.39 -16.12
N LEU A 371 2.28 21.91 -16.54
CA LEU A 371 2.96 23.04 -15.89
C LEU A 371 2.26 24.39 -16.14
N LEU A 372 1.50 24.52 -17.22
CA LEU A 372 0.69 25.70 -17.52
C LEU A 372 -0.77 25.56 -17.06
N ASP A 373 -1.10 24.61 -16.19
CA ASP A 373 -2.45 24.49 -15.64
C ASP A 373 -2.86 25.79 -14.92
N MET A 374 -3.85 26.45 -15.48
CA MET A 374 -4.33 27.78 -15.08
C MET A 374 -5.16 27.75 -13.80
N LEU A 375 -5.56 26.57 -13.31
CA LEU A 375 -6.29 26.41 -12.05
C LEU A 375 -5.39 26.57 -10.83
N ASP A 376 -4.10 26.30 -10.97
CA ASP A 376 -3.11 26.35 -9.89
C ASP A 376 -1.83 27.06 -10.38
N PRO A 377 -1.85 28.41 -10.50
CA PRO A 377 -0.71 29.17 -11.00
C PRO A 377 0.46 29.09 -10.01
N ASP A 378 1.66 28.90 -10.54
CA ASP A 378 2.88 28.77 -9.75
C ASP A 378 3.98 29.66 -10.36
N PRO A 379 4.32 30.79 -9.72
CA PRO A 379 5.29 31.74 -10.27
C PRO A 379 6.67 31.14 -10.54
N GLU A 380 7.15 30.20 -9.72
CA GLU A 380 8.48 29.60 -9.87
C GLU A 380 8.53 28.74 -11.16
N ILE A 381 7.48 27.95 -11.39
CA ILE A 381 7.36 27.11 -12.59
C ILE A 381 7.22 27.98 -13.85
N GLU A 382 6.42 29.04 -13.78
CA GLU A 382 6.21 29.94 -14.91
C GLU A 382 7.49 30.72 -15.25
N GLU A 383 8.25 31.16 -14.25
CA GLU A 383 9.57 31.78 -14.41
C GLU A 383 10.55 30.81 -15.07
N TYR A 384 10.65 29.56 -14.59
CA TYR A 384 11.46 28.52 -15.22
C TYR A 384 11.11 28.31 -16.71
N LEU A 385 9.83 28.23 -17.05
CA LEU A 385 9.39 28.03 -18.44
C LEU A 385 9.78 29.19 -19.37
N LEU A 386 9.83 30.42 -18.85
CA LEU A 386 10.16 31.63 -19.59
C LEU A 386 11.68 31.88 -19.64
N GLU A 387 12.35 31.90 -18.50
CA GLU A 387 13.79 32.23 -18.40
C GLU A 387 14.68 31.24 -19.15
N GLU A 388 14.30 29.96 -19.15
CA GLU A 388 15.03 28.92 -19.88
C GLU A 388 14.62 28.81 -21.36
N ALA A 389 13.78 29.73 -21.85
CA ALA A 389 13.25 29.77 -23.20
C ALA A 389 12.58 28.44 -23.63
N ILE A 390 11.96 27.72 -22.69
CA ILE A 390 11.34 26.41 -22.93
C ILE A 390 10.15 26.56 -23.87
N LEU A 391 9.28 27.54 -23.62
CA LEU A 391 8.09 27.76 -24.45
C LEU A 391 8.48 28.16 -25.87
N PHE A 392 9.40 29.11 -26.04
CA PHE A 392 9.95 29.49 -27.35
C PHE A 392 10.55 28.28 -28.07
N ARG A 393 11.40 27.54 -27.34
CA ARG A 393 11.96 26.21 -27.65
C ARG A 393 10.96 25.30 -28.34
N TYR A 394 9.93 24.99 -27.57
CA TYR A 394 8.91 24.03 -27.91
C TYR A 394 8.09 24.46 -29.13
N VAL A 395 7.68 25.73 -29.20
CA VAL A 395 6.93 26.27 -30.33
C VAL A 395 7.73 26.17 -31.63
N GLY A 396 9.02 26.48 -31.61
CA GLY A 396 9.89 26.35 -32.79
C GLY A 396 9.99 24.92 -33.33
N HIS A 397 9.82 23.91 -32.47
CA HIS A 397 9.78 22.49 -32.87
C HIS A 397 8.46 22.05 -33.50
N ALA A 398 7.37 22.82 -33.34
CA ALA A 398 6.05 22.48 -33.85
C ALA A 398 6.03 22.31 -35.38
N ARG A 399 6.81 23.10 -36.14
CA ARG A 399 6.92 22.98 -37.61
C ARG A 399 7.35 21.59 -38.08
N PHE A 400 8.12 20.87 -37.26
CA PHE A 400 8.59 19.52 -37.56
C PHE A 400 7.61 18.46 -37.08
N HIS A 401 7.06 18.63 -35.87
CA HIS A 401 6.39 17.56 -35.13
C HIS A 401 4.87 17.69 -34.97
N CYS A 402 4.30 18.88 -35.13
CA CYS A 402 2.85 19.08 -35.06
C CYS A 402 2.22 18.56 -36.35
N ARG A 403 1.48 17.45 -36.27
CA ARG A 403 0.82 16.78 -37.40
C ARG A 403 -0.62 16.38 -37.09
N THR A 404 -0.97 16.24 -35.82
CA THR A 404 -2.28 15.81 -35.31
C THR A 404 -2.91 16.90 -34.45
N ILE A 405 -4.19 16.73 -34.09
CA ILE A 405 -4.89 17.64 -33.17
C ILE A 405 -4.27 17.54 -31.78
N GLU A 406 -3.86 16.34 -31.38
CA GLU A 406 -3.24 16.07 -30.10
C GLU A 406 -1.95 16.89 -29.93
N ASP A 407 -1.14 16.99 -31.00
CA ASP A 407 0.09 17.79 -31.02
C ASP A 407 -0.16 19.30 -30.86
N PHE A 408 -1.40 19.74 -31.10
CA PHE A 408 -1.79 21.14 -31.02
C PHE A 408 -2.23 21.55 -29.61
N HIS A 409 -2.64 20.62 -28.75
CA HIS A 409 -3.05 20.94 -27.37
C HIS A 409 -2.00 21.72 -26.56
N PRO A 410 -0.70 21.34 -26.55
CA PRO A 410 0.32 22.12 -25.86
C PRO A 410 0.43 23.56 -26.39
N LEU A 411 0.32 23.74 -27.71
CA LEU A 411 0.37 25.06 -28.33
C LEU A 411 -0.84 25.93 -27.94
N MET A 412 -2.00 25.32 -27.76
CA MET A 412 -3.19 26.00 -27.23
C MET A 412 -3.05 26.40 -25.77
N SER A 413 -2.45 25.55 -24.93
CA SER A 413 -2.15 25.90 -23.53
C SER A 413 -1.16 27.07 -23.47
N ILE A 414 -0.10 27.03 -24.28
CA ILE A 414 0.86 28.14 -24.43
C ILE A 414 0.14 29.41 -24.89
N SER A 415 -0.69 29.34 -25.94
CA SER A 415 -1.47 30.48 -26.43
C SER A 415 -2.38 31.07 -25.34
N THR A 416 -3.06 30.22 -24.58
CA THR A 416 -3.95 30.63 -23.49
C THR A 416 -3.18 31.34 -22.38
N PHE A 417 -2.04 30.79 -21.97
CA PHE A 417 -1.13 31.40 -21.01
C PHE A 417 -0.62 32.77 -21.49
N LEU A 418 -0.15 32.85 -22.74
CA LEU A 418 0.37 34.09 -23.33
C LEU A 418 -0.70 35.17 -23.52
N ASN A 419 -2.00 34.82 -23.58
CA ASN A 419 -3.09 35.77 -23.76
C ASN A 419 -3.87 36.07 -22.46
N SER A 420 -3.52 35.43 -21.35
CA SER A 420 -4.18 35.63 -20.06
C SER A 420 -3.73 36.94 -19.41
N GLU A 421 -4.64 37.91 -19.27
CA GLU A 421 -4.34 39.14 -18.52
C GLU A 421 -3.96 38.84 -17.07
N LYS A 422 -4.64 37.88 -16.44
CA LYS A 422 -4.40 37.46 -15.05
C LYS A 422 -3.01 36.84 -14.85
N ALA A 423 -2.52 36.03 -15.79
CA ALA A 423 -1.20 35.40 -15.67
C ALA A 423 -0.05 36.40 -15.87
N TRP A 424 -0.34 37.54 -16.50
CA TRP A 424 0.64 38.59 -16.79
C TRP A 424 0.42 39.87 -15.96
N GLU A 425 -0.52 39.83 -15.02
CA GLU A 425 -0.77 40.89 -14.05
C GLU A 425 0.46 41.04 -13.14
N GLY A 426 0.99 42.25 -13.00
CA GLY A 426 2.24 42.52 -12.25
C GLY A 426 3.55 42.19 -12.98
N ARG A 427 3.52 41.35 -14.03
CA ARG A 427 4.66 41.12 -14.95
C ARG A 427 4.75 42.15 -16.07
N SER A 428 3.68 42.92 -16.24
CA SER A 428 3.53 43.90 -17.32
C SER A 428 4.47 45.09 -17.19
N ASP A 429 5.19 45.29 -16.10
CA ASP A 429 6.19 46.35 -15.95
C ASP A 429 7.61 45.89 -16.26
N ASP A 430 7.83 44.58 -16.43
CA ASP A 430 9.13 44.00 -16.78
C ASP A 430 9.31 43.95 -18.30
N LEU A 431 10.23 44.79 -18.80
CA LEU A 431 10.55 44.90 -20.22
C LEU A 431 11.08 43.60 -20.83
N TRP A 432 11.83 42.79 -20.06
CA TRP A 432 12.36 41.52 -20.54
C TRP A 432 11.24 40.49 -20.69
N MET A 433 10.37 40.35 -19.69
CA MET A 433 9.22 39.44 -19.76
C MET A 433 8.26 39.80 -20.89
N GLN A 434 8.05 41.09 -21.16
CA GLN A 434 7.26 41.54 -22.32
C GLN A 434 7.89 41.13 -23.66
N GLN A 435 9.22 41.27 -23.78
CA GLN A 435 9.94 40.88 -25.00
C GLN A 435 9.91 39.37 -25.22
N GLU A 436 10.06 38.59 -24.14
CA GLU A 436 9.98 37.13 -24.21
C GLU A 436 8.57 36.69 -24.63
N ARG A 437 7.52 37.25 -23.99
CA ARG A 437 6.12 37.01 -24.38
C ARG A 437 5.88 37.30 -25.86
N ALA A 438 6.32 38.45 -26.34
CA ALA A 438 6.14 38.87 -27.73
C ALA A 438 6.89 37.94 -28.70
N SER A 439 8.08 37.47 -28.32
CA SER A 439 8.89 36.56 -29.12
C SER A 439 8.21 35.19 -29.27
N ILE A 440 7.66 34.64 -28.18
CA ILE A 440 6.92 33.37 -28.22
C ILE A 440 5.63 33.53 -29.04
N GLN A 441 4.90 34.64 -28.86
CA GLN A 441 3.69 34.93 -29.65
C GLN A 441 4.01 35.04 -31.15
N GLN A 442 5.10 35.69 -31.51
CA GLN A 442 5.53 35.82 -32.89
C GLN A 442 5.90 34.47 -33.50
N GLU A 443 6.62 33.61 -32.77
CA GLU A 443 6.97 32.26 -33.22
C GLU A 443 5.72 31.39 -33.41
N LEU A 444 4.78 31.46 -32.45
CA LEU A 444 3.52 30.72 -32.52
C LEU A 444 2.66 31.18 -33.70
N GLN A 445 2.56 32.49 -33.92
CA GLN A 445 1.83 33.04 -35.06
C GLN A 445 2.51 32.66 -36.39
N GLY A 446 3.84 32.69 -36.44
CA GLY A 446 4.60 32.25 -37.61
C GLY A 446 4.34 30.79 -37.97
N PHE A 447 4.22 29.91 -36.97
CA PHE A 447 3.80 28.52 -37.17
C PHE A 447 2.34 28.42 -37.67
N LEU A 448 1.42 29.17 -37.07
CA LEU A 448 0.00 29.17 -37.46
C LEU A 448 -0.21 29.69 -38.88
N ASP A 449 0.57 30.68 -39.32
CA ASP A 449 0.47 31.28 -40.65
C ASP A 449 1.17 30.47 -41.76
N ASP A 450 1.92 29.41 -41.42
CA ASP A 450 2.57 28.54 -42.41
C ASP A 450 1.48 27.85 -43.28
N PRO A 451 1.50 28.01 -44.61
CA PRO A 451 0.54 27.35 -45.50
C PRO A 451 0.56 25.82 -45.42
N ASN A 452 1.65 25.24 -44.93
CA ASN A 452 1.82 23.81 -44.71
C ASN A 452 1.51 23.40 -43.26
N CYS A 453 1.01 24.32 -42.42
CA CYS A 453 0.56 24.02 -41.07
C CYS A 453 -0.56 22.97 -41.15
N PRO A 454 -0.34 21.75 -40.62
CA PRO A 454 -1.30 20.66 -40.78
C PRO A 454 -2.62 20.90 -40.06
N VAL A 455 -2.64 21.77 -39.05
CA VAL A 455 -3.86 22.15 -38.31
C VAL A 455 -4.82 22.97 -39.18
N LEU A 456 -4.30 23.85 -40.05
CA LEU A 456 -5.11 24.60 -41.03
C LEU A 456 -5.65 23.73 -42.18
N ALA A 457 -5.03 22.59 -42.45
CA ALA A 457 -5.53 21.60 -43.42
C ALA A 457 -6.69 20.77 -42.85
N MET A 458 -6.84 20.70 -41.52
CA MET A 458 -7.89 19.93 -40.83
C MET A 458 -9.23 20.67 -40.73
N GLU A 459 -9.28 22.01 -40.86
CA GLU A 459 -10.54 22.75 -41.02
C GLU A 459 -11.15 22.65 -42.44
N LYS A 460 -10.43 22.05 -43.40
CA LYS A 460 -10.84 21.93 -44.81
C LYS A 460 -11.37 20.54 -45.21
N VAL A 461 -11.56 19.63 -44.25
CA VAL A 461 -12.19 18.31 -44.43
C VAL A 461 -13.41 18.23 -43.54
#